data_AF-A0A485B0C9-F1
#
_entry.id   AF-A0A485B0C9-F1
#
_cell.length_a   1.000
_cell.length_b   1.000
_cell.length_c   1.000
_cell.angle_alpha   90.00
_cell.angle_beta   90.00
_cell.angle_gamma   90.00
#
_symmetry.space_group_name_H-M   'P 1'
#
loop_
_entity.id
_entity.type
_entity.pdbx_description
1 polymer ?
#
loop_
_entity_poly.entity_id
_entity_poly.type
_entity_poly.pdbx_seq_one_letter_code
_entity_poly.pdbx_strand_id
1 'polypeptide(L)'
;MPWDLPADLAWFKRNTLNKPVVMGRLTWESIGRPLPGRKNIVISSQPGTDDRVQWVKSVDEAIAACGDVEEIMVIGGGRVYEQFLPKARKLYLTHIDAEVEGDTHFPDYDPDQWESVFSEFHDADAQNSHSYCFEILERR
;
A
#
# COMPACT_ATOMS: atom_id res chain seq x y z
N MET A 1 -4.91 -9.65 7.26
CA MET A 1 -3.50 -10.06 7.38
C MET A 1 -3.37 -10.85 8.68
N PRO A 2 -2.70 -12.02 8.68
CA PRO A 2 -2.65 -12.94 9.82
C PRO A 2 -1.64 -12.52 10.92
N TRP A 3 -1.48 -11.23 11.19
CA TRP A 3 -0.60 -10.70 12.24
C TRP A 3 -1.23 -9.46 12.89
N ASP A 4 -0.75 -9.12 14.08
CA ASP A 4 -1.12 -7.89 14.80
C ASP A 4 0.14 -7.04 15.01
N LEU A 5 0.26 -5.99 14.22
CA LEU A 5 1.39 -5.06 14.23
C LEU A 5 0.87 -3.61 14.23
N PRO A 6 0.47 -3.09 15.39
CA PRO A 6 0.02 -1.70 15.52
C PRO A 6 1.07 -0.68 15.04
N ALA A 7 2.36 -0.98 15.18
CA ALA A 7 3.43 -0.13 14.69
C ALA A 7 3.43 -0.01 13.16
N ASP A 8 3.21 -1.12 12.44
CA ASP A 8 3.08 -1.12 10.98
C ASP A 8 1.86 -0.32 10.52
N LEU A 9 0.71 -0.48 11.18
CA LEU A 9 -0.49 0.33 10.90
C LEU A 9 -0.25 1.83 11.15
N ALA A 10 0.52 2.17 12.19
CA ALA A 10 0.90 3.54 12.48
C ALA A 10 1.86 4.11 11.42
N TRP A 11 2.82 3.32 10.96
CA TRP A 11 3.72 3.65 9.85
C TRP A 11 2.97 3.87 8.54
N PHE A 12 2.06 2.94 8.18
CA PHE A 12 1.17 3.07 7.05
C PHE A 12 0.35 4.36 7.11
N LYS A 13 -0.27 4.65 8.27
CA LYS A 13 -1.03 5.88 8.46
C LYS A 13 -0.15 7.12 8.30
N ARG A 14 1.04 7.14 8.89
CA ARG A 14 1.99 8.26 8.82
C ARG A 14 2.38 8.57 7.37
N ASN A 15 2.69 7.54 6.58
CA ASN A 15 3.16 7.71 5.20
C ASN A 15 2.04 8.00 4.19
N THR A 16 0.78 7.67 4.52
CA THR A 16 -0.36 7.86 3.62
C THR A 16 -1.24 9.06 3.96
N LEU A 17 -1.18 9.60 5.18
CA LEU A 17 -2.05 10.70 5.59
C LEU A 17 -1.86 11.93 4.70
N ASN A 18 -2.97 12.61 4.36
CA ASN A 18 -3.01 13.79 3.48
C ASN A 18 -2.59 13.53 2.02
N LYS A 19 -2.41 12.26 1.62
CA LYS A 19 -2.14 11.85 0.24
C LYS A 19 -3.33 11.07 -0.33
N PRO A 20 -3.55 11.08 -1.66
CA PRO A 20 -4.48 10.15 -2.28
C PRO A 20 -3.97 8.71 -2.16
N VAL A 21 -4.88 7.79 -1.85
CA VAL A 21 -4.62 6.35 -1.73
C VAL A 21 -5.37 5.61 -2.82
N VAL A 22 -4.66 4.79 -3.59
CA VAL A 22 -5.20 3.96 -4.66
C VAL A 22 -5.18 2.50 -4.21
N MET A 23 -6.32 1.83 -4.30
CA MET A 23 -6.46 0.44 -3.91
C MET A 23 -7.38 -0.34 -4.85
N GLY A 24 -7.29 -1.67 -4.82
CA GLY A 24 -8.23 -2.54 -5.52
C GLY A 24 -9.50 -2.81 -4.70
N ARG A 25 -10.57 -3.26 -5.36
CA ARG A 25 -11.84 -3.63 -4.71
C ARG A 25 -11.67 -4.59 -3.50
N LEU A 26 -10.86 -5.64 -3.62
CA LEU A 26 -10.68 -6.62 -2.53
C LEU A 26 -9.98 -5.99 -1.31
N THR A 27 -9.01 -5.11 -1.53
CA THR A 27 -8.35 -4.35 -0.46
C THR A 27 -9.34 -3.40 0.21
N TRP A 28 -10.16 -2.71 -0.58
CA TRP A 28 -11.25 -1.88 -0.06
C TRP A 28 -12.22 -2.67 0.82
N GLU A 29 -12.68 -3.83 0.35
CA GLU A 29 -13.58 -4.72 1.10
C GLU A 29 -12.93 -5.21 2.41
N SER A 30 -11.63 -5.54 2.38
CA SER A 30 -10.89 -5.94 3.58
C SER A 30 -10.69 -4.81 4.59
N ILE A 31 -10.53 -3.56 4.13
CA ILE A 31 -10.42 -2.39 5.02
C ILE A 31 -11.80 -2.04 5.60
N GLY A 32 -12.87 -2.20 4.80
CA GLY A 32 -14.27 -2.07 5.20
C GLY A 32 -14.78 -0.65 5.45
N ARG A 33 -13.93 0.38 5.32
CA ARG A 33 -14.30 1.79 5.53
C ARG A 33 -13.33 2.76 4.85
N PRO A 34 -13.77 4.00 4.56
CA PRO A 34 -12.87 5.06 4.10
C PRO A 34 -11.72 5.30 5.08
N LEU A 35 -10.51 5.43 4.55
CA LEU A 35 -9.36 5.85 5.32
C LEU A 35 -9.44 7.38 5.57
N PRO A 36 -9.63 7.84 6.82
CA PRO A 36 -9.87 9.26 7.10
C PRO A 36 -8.63 10.10 6.76
N GLY A 37 -8.86 11.34 6.33
CA GLY A 37 -7.80 12.29 5.93
C GLY A 37 -7.08 11.92 4.64
N ARG A 38 -7.66 11.03 3.82
CA ARG A 38 -7.10 10.54 2.55
C ARG A 38 -8.18 10.51 1.49
N LYS A 39 -7.82 10.88 0.25
CA LYS A 39 -8.70 10.68 -0.89
C LYS A 39 -8.63 9.21 -1.28
N ASN A 40 -9.70 8.46 -1.07
CA ASN A 40 -9.75 7.03 -1.32
C ASN A 40 -10.21 6.78 -2.76
N ILE A 41 -9.37 6.12 -3.54
CA ILE A 41 -9.61 5.78 -4.95
C ILE A 41 -9.59 4.26 -5.08
N VAL A 42 -10.69 3.67 -5.55
CA VAL A 42 -10.88 2.22 -5.64
C VAL A 42 -10.98 1.79 -7.10
N ILE A 43 -10.08 0.92 -7.53
CA ILE A 43 -10.09 0.33 -8.87
C ILE A 43 -10.99 -0.90 -8.87
N SER A 44 -11.99 -0.90 -9.76
CA SER A 44 -12.95 -1.98 -9.94
C SER A 44 -13.46 -2.04 -11.37
N SER A 45 -13.62 -3.24 -11.91
CA SER A 45 -14.34 -3.44 -13.18
C SER A 45 -15.87 -3.36 -13.00
N GLN A 46 -16.36 -3.56 -11.78
CA GLN A 46 -17.78 -3.45 -11.41
C GLN A 46 -18.12 -2.03 -10.98
N PRO A 47 -19.38 -1.60 -11.10
CA PRO A 47 -19.85 -0.33 -10.54
C PRO A 47 -19.52 -0.20 -9.05
N GLY A 48 -19.21 1.02 -8.62
CA GLY A 48 -18.96 1.31 -7.22
C GLY A 48 -20.20 1.12 -6.35
N THR A 49 -19.97 0.79 -5.09
CA THR A 49 -21.03 0.48 -4.11
C THR A 49 -21.08 1.44 -2.92
N ASP A 50 -20.18 2.42 -2.89
CA ASP A 50 -20.06 3.39 -1.79
C ASP A 50 -19.64 4.76 -2.33
N ASP A 51 -20.51 5.75 -2.20
CA ASP A 51 -20.31 7.12 -2.71
C ASP A 51 -19.32 7.94 -1.85
N ARG A 52 -18.87 7.41 -0.70
CA ARG A 52 -17.86 8.07 0.15
C ARG A 52 -16.45 7.98 -0.41
N VAL A 53 -16.24 7.15 -1.45
CA VAL A 53 -14.94 6.94 -2.11
C VAL A 53 -15.10 7.07 -3.62
N GLN A 54 -14.00 7.33 -4.32
CA GLN A 54 -14.02 7.47 -5.77
C GLN A 54 -13.72 6.13 -6.44
N TRP A 55 -14.65 5.65 -7.26
CA TRP A 55 -14.48 4.42 -8.03
C TRP A 55 -13.99 4.72 -9.43
N VAL A 56 -13.03 3.94 -9.91
CA VAL A 56 -12.42 4.05 -11.24
C VAL A 56 -12.22 2.66 -11.84
N LYS A 57 -12.07 2.58 -13.17
CA LYS A 57 -12.02 1.30 -13.89
C LYS A 57 -10.63 0.93 -14.40
N SER A 58 -9.66 1.83 -14.32
CA SER A 58 -8.32 1.61 -14.85
C SER A 58 -7.24 2.31 -14.04
N VAL A 59 -5.98 1.91 -14.28
CA VAL A 59 -4.78 2.55 -13.71
C VAL A 59 -4.71 4.02 -14.10
N ASP A 60 -4.97 4.34 -15.36
CA ASP A 60 -4.87 5.72 -15.86
C ASP A 60 -5.98 6.60 -15.26
N GLU A 61 -7.20 6.08 -15.13
CA GLU A 61 -8.27 6.78 -14.42
C GLU A 61 -7.94 6.99 -12.94
N ALA A 62 -7.29 6.02 -12.28
CA ALA A 62 -6.86 6.15 -10.89
C ALA A 62 -5.82 7.24 -10.70
N ILE A 63 -4.83 7.32 -11.60
CA ILE A 63 -3.81 8.38 -11.59
C ILE A 63 -4.46 9.74 -11.85
N ALA A 64 -5.32 9.85 -12.87
CA ALA A 64 -6.03 11.09 -13.17
C ALA A 64 -6.92 11.54 -12.00
N ALA A 65 -7.58 10.59 -11.32
CA ALA A 65 -8.39 10.86 -10.14
C ALA A 65 -7.57 11.42 -8.95
N CYS A 66 -6.27 11.13 -8.87
CA CYS A 66 -5.43 11.69 -7.81
C CYS A 66 -5.25 13.22 -7.95
N GLY A 67 -5.29 13.73 -9.18
CA GLY A 67 -5.03 15.14 -9.47
C GLY A 67 -3.54 15.49 -9.43
N ASP A 68 -3.26 16.79 -9.37
CA ASP A 68 -1.89 17.32 -9.26
C ASP A 68 -1.44 17.27 -7.79
N VAL A 69 -0.69 16.23 -7.44
CA VAL A 69 -0.18 15.97 -6.09
C VAL A 69 1.28 15.55 -6.16
N GLU A 70 2.03 15.79 -5.09
CA GLU A 70 3.45 15.41 -5.03
C GLU A 70 3.64 13.88 -4.99
N GLU A 71 2.73 13.13 -4.36
CA GLU A 71 2.87 11.68 -4.21
C GLU A 71 1.50 10.97 -4.18
N ILE A 72 1.41 9.86 -4.90
CA ILE A 72 0.25 8.95 -4.93
C ILE A 72 0.63 7.66 -4.20
N MET A 73 -0.18 7.26 -3.24
CA MET A 73 0.08 6.05 -2.44
C MET A 73 -0.73 4.88 -2.97
N VAL A 74 -0.06 3.91 -3.60
CA VAL A 74 -0.70 2.65 -4.00
C VAL A 74 -0.62 1.68 -2.82
N ILE A 75 -1.78 1.23 -2.33
CA ILE A 75 -1.87 0.42 -1.10
C ILE A 75 -2.33 -1.03 -1.38
N GLY A 76 -2.22 -1.44 -2.64
CA GLY A 76 -2.46 -2.82 -3.09
C GLY A 76 -3.89 -3.14 -3.49
N GLY A 77 -4.28 -4.41 -3.59
CA GLY A 77 -3.49 -5.62 -3.32
C GLY A 77 -2.58 -6.06 -4.47
N GLY A 78 -2.21 -7.34 -4.52
CA GLY A 78 -1.23 -7.90 -5.47
C GLY A 78 -1.40 -7.45 -6.91
N ARG A 79 -2.59 -7.64 -7.50
CA ARG A 79 -2.89 -7.21 -8.88
C ARG A 79 -2.74 -5.70 -9.13
N VAL A 80 -2.99 -4.87 -8.12
CA VAL A 80 -2.79 -3.42 -8.23
C VAL A 80 -1.30 -3.10 -8.11
N TYR A 81 -0.59 -3.73 -7.18
CA TYR A 81 0.86 -3.58 -7.10
C TYR A 81 1.55 -3.96 -8.41
N GLU A 82 1.19 -5.08 -9.04
CA GLU A 82 1.76 -5.51 -10.34
C GLU A 82 1.61 -4.43 -11.42
N GLN A 83 0.44 -3.80 -11.50
CA GLN A 83 0.16 -2.78 -12.52
C GLN A 83 0.85 -1.44 -12.25
N PHE A 84 1.10 -1.11 -10.98
CA PHE A 84 1.71 0.16 -10.58
C PHE A 84 3.21 0.08 -10.37
N LEU A 85 3.79 -1.09 -10.10
CA LEU A 85 5.23 -1.26 -9.87
C LEU A 85 6.09 -0.69 -11.01
N PRO A 86 5.78 -0.92 -12.31
CA PRO A 86 6.56 -0.32 -13.41
C PRO A 86 6.51 1.22 -13.46
N LYS A 87 5.51 1.84 -12.82
CA LYS A 87 5.32 3.30 -12.76
C LYS A 87 5.85 3.88 -11.44
N ALA A 88 6.12 3.04 -10.44
CA ALA A 88 6.52 3.46 -9.11
C ALA A 88 7.95 4.01 -9.13
N ARG A 89 8.16 5.11 -8.41
CA ARG A 89 9.49 5.69 -8.15
C ARG A 89 10.01 5.41 -6.75
N LYS A 90 9.12 5.00 -5.85
CA LYS A 90 9.40 4.79 -4.43
C LYS A 90 8.59 3.62 -3.90
N LEU A 91 9.19 2.77 -3.08
CA LEU A 91 8.52 1.71 -2.33
C LEU A 91 8.65 1.99 -0.84
N TYR A 92 7.55 1.86 -0.13
CA TYR A 92 7.53 1.83 1.33
C TYR A 92 7.18 0.40 1.71
N LEU A 93 8.17 -0.35 2.18
CA LEU A 93 8.04 -1.76 2.51
C LEU A 93 8.14 -1.94 4.03
N THR A 94 7.32 -2.84 4.58
CA THR A 94 7.53 -3.39 5.91
C THR A 94 7.86 -4.86 5.73
N HIS A 95 9.11 -5.23 5.98
CA HIS A 95 9.51 -6.63 6.00
C HIS A 95 9.17 -7.19 7.37
N ILE A 96 8.28 -8.18 7.44
CA ILE A 96 7.82 -8.78 8.70
C ILE A 96 8.41 -10.18 8.78
N ASP A 97 9.07 -10.50 9.90
CA ASP A 97 9.66 -11.82 10.14
C ASP A 97 8.58 -12.82 10.61
N ALA A 98 7.77 -13.27 9.65
CA ALA A 98 6.66 -14.19 9.88
C ALA A 98 6.53 -15.21 8.73
N GLU A 99 6.43 -16.49 9.09
CA GLU A 99 6.08 -17.56 8.15
C GLU A 99 4.56 -17.75 8.13
N VAL A 100 3.92 -17.36 7.02
CA VAL A 100 2.45 -17.39 6.88
C VAL A 100 2.04 -17.97 5.54
N GLU A 101 0.95 -18.73 5.51
CA GLU A 101 0.31 -19.12 4.26
C GLU A 101 -0.42 -17.93 3.64
N GLY A 102 -0.26 -17.72 2.34
CA GLY A 102 -0.88 -16.61 1.62
C GLY A 102 -1.15 -16.95 0.17
N ASP A 103 -2.20 -16.35 -0.39
CA ASP A 103 -2.63 -16.50 -1.80
C ASP A 103 -2.30 -15.26 -2.65
N THR A 104 -1.74 -14.23 -2.02
CA THR A 104 -1.44 -12.93 -2.62
C THR A 104 -0.02 -12.53 -2.24
N HIS A 105 0.80 -12.26 -3.24
CA HIS A 105 2.19 -11.84 -3.07
C HIS A 105 2.37 -10.40 -3.54
N PHE A 106 3.35 -9.71 -2.95
CA PHE A 106 3.90 -8.51 -3.58
C PHE A 106 4.61 -8.92 -4.89
N PRO A 107 4.61 -8.09 -5.95
CA PRO A 107 5.26 -8.46 -7.19
C PRO A 107 6.76 -8.65 -6.98
N ASP A 108 7.33 -9.59 -7.73
CA ASP A 108 8.78 -9.78 -7.77
C ASP A 108 9.43 -8.54 -8.39
N TYR A 109 10.16 -7.78 -7.59
CA TYR A 109 10.83 -6.55 -8.00
C TYR A 109 12.34 -6.78 -8.03
N ASP A 110 12.98 -6.35 -9.13
CA ASP A 110 14.41 -6.49 -9.33
C ASP A 110 15.20 -5.57 -8.38
N PRO A 111 15.92 -6.10 -7.38
CA PRO A 111 16.62 -5.30 -6.37
C PRO A 111 17.66 -4.34 -6.98
N ASP A 112 18.22 -4.67 -8.15
CA ASP A 112 19.23 -3.82 -8.80
C ASP A 112 18.62 -2.51 -9.32
N GLN A 113 17.29 -2.44 -9.51
CA GLN A 113 16.59 -1.22 -9.94
C GLN A 113 16.29 -0.26 -8.80
N TRP A 114 16.56 -0.65 -7.56
CA TRP A 114 16.17 0.10 -6.37
C TRP A 114 17.38 0.41 -5.48
N GLU A 115 17.29 1.51 -4.76
CA GLU A 115 18.26 1.95 -3.77
C GLU A 115 17.54 2.13 -2.43
N SER A 116 18.06 1.49 -1.39
CA SER A 116 17.55 1.65 -0.02
C SER A 116 18.03 2.97 0.55
N VAL A 117 17.09 3.90 0.78
CA VAL A 117 17.35 5.25 1.30
C VAL A 117 16.99 5.38 2.78
N PHE A 118 16.28 4.41 3.34
CA PHE A 118 15.93 4.34 4.75
C PHE A 118 15.69 2.88 5.15
N SER A 119 16.22 2.48 6.30
CA SER A 119 15.99 1.17 6.91
C SER A 119 15.97 1.31 8.43
N GLU A 120 14.92 0.82 9.08
CA GLU A 120 14.74 0.85 10.53
C GLU A 120 14.19 -0.50 11.02
N PHE A 121 15.01 -1.24 11.76
CA PHE A 121 14.66 -2.54 12.32
C PHE A 121 14.07 -2.42 13.73
N HIS A 122 13.07 -3.25 14.03
CA HIS A 122 12.42 -3.36 15.32
C HIS A 122 12.24 -4.82 15.72
N ASP A 123 12.59 -5.14 16.97
CA ASP A 123 12.26 -6.42 17.57
C ASP A 123 10.76 -6.53 17.90
N ALA A 124 10.25 -7.77 17.95
CA ALA A 124 8.94 -8.05 18.52
C ALA A 124 8.83 -7.56 19.97
N ASP A 125 7.65 -7.12 20.37
CA ASP A 125 7.39 -6.61 21.72
C ASP A 125 5.98 -6.98 22.23
N ALA A 126 5.58 -6.43 23.37
CA ALA A 126 4.27 -6.72 23.97
C ALA A 126 3.07 -6.28 23.12
N GLN A 127 3.26 -5.40 22.13
CA GLN A 127 2.21 -4.88 21.24
C GLN A 127 2.34 -5.40 19.81
N ASN A 128 3.54 -5.81 19.38
CA ASN A 128 3.85 -6.22 18.02
C ASN A 128 4.29 -7.67 18.00
N SER A 129 3.51 -8.52 17.34
CA SER A 129 3.67 -9.98 17.44
C SER A 129 4.93 -10.55 16.77
N HIS A 130 5.61 -9.79 15.91
CA HIS A 130 6.78 -10.22 15.15
C HIS A 130 7.79 -9.07 15.07
N SER A 131 9.05 -9.40 14.83
CA SER A 131 10.04 -8.41 14.42
C SER A 131 9.73 -7.90 13.02
N TYR A 132 10.05 -6.64 12.74
CA TYR A 132 9.80 -6.02 11.46
C TYR A 132 10.87 -4.98 11.11
N CYS A 133 11.03 -4.72 9.82
CA CYS A 133 11.92 -3.69 9.30
C CYS A 133 11.15 -2.76 8.36
N PHE A 134 11.11 -1.47 8.69
CA PHE A 134 10.64 -0.46 7.75
C PHE A 134 11.76 -0.16 6.76
N GLU A 135 11.44 -0.23 5.47
CA GLU A 135 12.37 0.12 4.41
C GLU A 135 11.71 1.08 3.42
N ILE A 136 12.48 2.07 2.99
CA ILE A 136 12.09 2.93 1.86
C ILE A 136 13.14 2.76 0.77
N LEU A 137 12.65 2.37 -0.40
CA LEU A 137 13.44 2.21 -1.61
C LEU A 137 13.08 3.32 -2.60
N GLU A 138 14.07 3.91 -3.28
CA GLU A 138 13.86 4.79 -4.42
C GLU A 138 14.41 4.12 -5.69
N ARG A 139 13.73 4.32 -6.82
CA ARG A 139 14.16 3.74 -8.10
C ARG A 139 15.42 4.46 -8.58
N ARG A 140 16.43 3.70 -8.99
CA ARG A 140 17.68 4.21 -9.58
C ARG A 140 17.48 4.95 -10.89
#